data_AF-A0A963CNU7-F1
#
_entry.id   AF-A0A963CNU7-F1
#
_cell.length_a   1.000
_cell.length_b   1.000
_cell.length_c   1.000
_cell.angle_alpha   90.00
_cell.angle_beta   90.00
_cell.angle_gamma   90.00
#
_symmetry.space_group_name_H-M   'P 1'
#
loop_
_entity.id
_entity.type
_entity.pdbx_description
1 polymer ?
#
loop_
_entity_poly.entity_id
_entity_poly.type
_entity_poly.pdbx_seq_one_letter_code
_entity_poly.pdbx_strand_id
1 'polypeptide(L)'
;HRHVNISVAAMLIPTNDGFFALNSVQAPKFNHSVTHFSPVYDAGSEPNDEACANIPGPVCGGTGPSVEDGEGYVHIHGGIHGIGDLDAASYDWRNPAAKITIKRVRN
;
A
#
# COMPACT_ATOMS: atom_id res chain seq x y z
N HIS A 1 -23.99 12.96 -13.96
CA HIS A 1 -22.81 13.33 -13.15
C HIS A 1 -21.55 12.93 -13.89
N ARG A 2 -20.52 13.78 -13.95
CA ARG A 2 -19.23 13.45 -14.60
C ARG A 2 -18.24 13.08 -13.50
N HIS A 3 -17.89 11.80 -13.39
CA HIS A 3 -16.88 11.33 -12.43
C HIS A 3 -15.50 11.72 -12.95
N VAL A 4 -14.85 12.69 -12.30
CA VAL A 4 -13.54 13.24 -12.68
C VAL A 4 -12.47 12.99 -11.62
N ASN A 5 -12.74 12.07 -10.69
CA ASN A 5 -11.84 11.71 -9.61
C ASN A 5 -11.35 10.28 -9.82
N ILE A 6 -10.09 10.05 -9.46
CA ILE A 6 -9.44 8.75 -9.52
C ILE A 6 -9.01 8.40 -8.10
N SER A 7 -9.41 7.21 -7.66
CA SER A 7 -8.82 6.54 -6.51
C SER A 7 -8.11 5.29 -7.00
N VAL A 8 -6.97 4.99 -6.41
CA VAL A 8 -6.23 3.75 -6.66
C VAL A 8 -5.63 3.29 -5.34
N ALA A 9 -5.62 1.98 -5.11
CA ALA A 9 -4.91 1.36 -4.03
C ALA A 9 -4.28 0.06 -4.53
N ALA A 10 -3.12 -0.30 -3.99
CA ALA A 10 -2.51 -1.60 -4.21
C ALA A 10 -1.64 -1.99 -3.02
N MET A 11 -1.74 -3.26 -2.65
CA MET A 11 -0.99 -3.86 -1.55
C MET A 11 0.51 -3.84 -1.83
N LEU A 12 1.30 -3.62 -0.80
CA LEU A 12 2.74 -3.70 -0.81
C LEU A 12 3.18 -5.05 -0.24
N ILE A 13 4.08 -5.75 -0.91
CA ILE A 13 4.63 -7.03 -0.44
C ILE A 13 6.11 -6.86 -0.12
N PRO A 14 6.63 -7.46 0.97
CA PRO A 14 5.93 -8.33 1.93
C PRO A 14 5.34 -7.57 3.13
N THR A 15 4.03 -7.26 3.07
CA THR A 15 3.24 -6.82 4.22
C THR A 15 1.92 -7.60 4.22
N ASN A 16 1.29 -7.72 5.39
CA ASN A 16 -0.01 -8.36 5.58
C ASN A 16 -1.13 -7.47 5.03
N ASP A 17 -1.16 -6.18 5.40
CA ASP A 17 -2.20 -5.23 4.98
C ASP A 17 -1.69 -3.82 4.65
N GLY A 18 -0.38 -3.68 4.40
CA GLY A 18 0.23 -2.45 3.92
C GLY A 18 -0.08 -2.16 2.45
N PHE A 19 -0.40 -0.92 2.10
CA PHE A 19 -0.76 -0.52 0.74
C PHE A 19 -0.40 0.93 0.42
N PHE A 20 -0.14 1.25 -0.85
CA PHE A 20 -0.12 2.65 -1.29
C PHE A 20 -1.49 3.05 -1.84
N ALA A 21 -1.83 4.34 -1.76
CA ALA A 21 -3.09 4.83 -2.29
C ALA A 21 -3.05 6.26 -2.83
N LEU A 22 -3.97 6.55 -3.76
CA LEU A 22 -4.50 7.89 -4.01
C LEU A 22 -5.98 7.87 -3.72
N ASN A 23 -6.47 8.87 -2.98
CA ASN A 23 -7.88 8.99 -2.64
C ASN A 23 -8.49 10.21 -3.34
N SER A 24 -9.40 9.96 -4.28
CA SER A 24 -10.24 10.96 -4.94
C SER A 24 -9.46 12.12 -5.58
N VAL A 25 -8.31 11.83 -6.18
CA VAL A 25 -7.52 12.87 -6.85
C VAL A 25 -8.17 13.29 -8.16
N GLN A 26 -8.05 14.55 -8.52
CA GLN A 26 -8.63 15.04 -9.77
C GLN A 26 -7.88 14.45 -10.97
N ALA A 27 -8.63 13.88 -11.91
CA ALA A 27 -8.07 13.40 -13.17
C ALA A 27 -7.47 14.58 -13.96
N PRO A 28 -6.35 14.35 -14.68
CA PRO A 28 -5.70 15.40 -15.44
C PRO A 28 -6.62 15.93 -16.55
N LYS A 29 -6.57 17.25 -16.78
CA LYS A 29 -7.32 17.89 -17.87
C LYS A 29 -6.58 17.70 -19.19
N PHE A 30 -7.31 17.49 -20.30
CA PHE A 30 -6.78 17.46 -21.67
C PHE A 30 -5.57 16.51 -21.87
N ASN A 31 -4.53 16.97 -22.58
CA ASN A 31 -3.30 16.21 -22.91
C ASN A 31 -2.24 16.26 -21.78
N HIS A 32 -2.61 16.68 -20.55
CA HIS A 32 -1.68 16.75 -19.44
C HIS A 32 -1.61 15.41 -18.68
N SER A 33 -0.50 15.20 -17.96
CA SER A 33 -0.35 14.16 -16.96
C SER A 33 -0.17 14.78 -15.58
N VAL A 34 -0.67 14.13 -14.54
CA VAL A 34 -0.41 14.50 -13.15
C VAL A 34 0.36 13.38 -12.47
N THR A 35 1.37 13.74 -11.67
CA THR A 35 2.16 12.81 -10.86
C THR A 35 1.87 13.04 -9.39
N HIS A 36 1.64 11.95 -8.67
CA HIS A 36 1.50 11.93 -7.23
C HIS A 36 2.53 10.98 -6.62
N PHE A 37 2.94 11.28 -5.41
CA PHE A 37 3.74 10.37 -4.58
C PHE A 37 2.86 9.92 -3.41
N SER A 38 2.91 8.63 -3.10
CA SER A 38 2.13 8.05 -2.02
C SER A 38 3.08 7.38 -1.02
N PRO A 39 2.86 7.60 0.30
CA PRO A 39 3.48 6.75 1.30
C PRO A 39 2.81 5.37 1.29
N VAL A 40 3.31 4.49 2.15
CA VAL A 40 2.59 3.26 2.51
C VAL A 40 1.67 3.58 3.68
N TYR A 41 0.44 3.12 3.54
CA TYR A 41 -0.57 3.09 4.57
C TYR A 41 -0.67 1.68 5.12
N ASP A 42 -1.03 1.62 6.38
CA ASP A 42 -1.48 0.42 7.08
C ASP A 42 -3.01 0.45 7.09
N ALA A 43 -3.66 -0.67 6.78
CA ALA A 43 -5.12 -0.74 6.77
C ALA A 43 -5.71 -0.80 8.19
N GLY A 44 -4.90 -1.23 9.17
CA GLY A 44 -5.30 -1.49 10.54
C GLY A 44 -6.26 -2.68 10.65
N SER A 45 -6.26 -3.58 9.67
CA SER A 45 -7.13 -4.76 9.67
C SER A 45 -6.51 -5.94 10.39
N GLU A 46 -5.18 -6.01 10.41
CA GLU A 46 -4.41 -7.14 10.91
C GLU A 46 -3.26 -6.62 11.81
N PRO A 47 -2.72 -7.42 12.75
CA PRO A 47 -1.58 -7.01 13.56
C PRO A 47 -0.33 -6.85 12.70
N ASN A 48 0.46 -5.83 13.05
CA ASN A 48 1.78 -5.56 12.50
C ASN A 48 2.85 -6.53 13.00
N ASP A 49 2.65 -7.84 12.83
CA ASP A 49 3.48 -8.90 13.42
C ASP A 49 4.68 -9.34 12.56
N GLU A 50 4.68 -8.96 11.28
CA GLU A 50 5.69 -9.37 10.29
C GLU A 50 5.83 -10.90 10.15
N ALA A 51 4.79 -11.64 10.51
CA ALA A 51 4.77 -13.09 10.44
C ALA A 51 4.50 -13.54 9.00
N CYS A 52 5.40 -14.34 8.43
CA CYS A 52 5.25 -14.79 7.06
C CYS A 52 4.01 -15.66 6.83
N ALA A 53 3.43 -16.26 7.89
CA ALA A 53 2.17 -16.99 7.80
C ALA A 53 0.99 -16.10 7.37
N ASN A 54 1.02 -14.81 7.73
CA ASN A 54 -0.01 -13.81 7.46
C ASN A 54 0.30 -12.95 6.22
N ILE A 55 1.51 -13.09 5.65
CA ILE A 55 1.96 -12.28 4.52
C ILE A 55 1.90 -13.08 3.21
N PRO A 56 1.20 -12.57 2.17
CA PRO A 56 1.14 -13.26 0.89
C PRO A 56 2.50 -13.36 0.18
N GLY A 57 2.56 -14.24 -0.82
CA GLY A 57 3.76 -14.45 -1.64
C GLY A 57 4.15 -13.25 -2.52
N PRO A 58 5.36 -13.28 -3.12
CA PRO A 58 6.22 -14.44 -3.26
C PRO A 58 7.26 -14.64 -2.14
N VAL A 59 7.48 -13.65 -1.26
CA VAL A 59 8.54 -13.73 -0.23
C VAL A 59 8.16 -14.70 0.89
N CYS A 60 6.96 -14.54 1.46
CA CYS A 60 6.50 -15.36 2.57
C CYS A 60 5.65 -16.55 2.08
N GLY A 61 4.57 -16.27 1.33
CA GLY A 61 3.68 -17.32 0.81
C GLY A 61 2.56 -17.73 1.78
N GLY A 62 2.29 -16.91 2.80
CA GLY A 62 1.14 -17.03 3.68
C GLY A 62 -0.19 -17.08 2.92
N THR A 63 -1.16 -17.78 3.50
CA THR A 63 -2.40 -18.15 2.80
C THR A 63 -3.57 -17.20 3.04
N GLY A 64 -3.45 -16.24 3.95
CA GLY A 64 -4.58 -15.38 4.29
C GLY A 64 -4.31 -14.44 5.47
N PRO A 65 -5.35 -13.69 5.87
CA PRO A 65 -5.26 -12.68 6.92
C PRO A 65 -5.02 -13.31 8.30
N SER A 66 -4.44 -12.52 9.21
CA SER A 66 -4.33 -12.87 10.63
C SER A 66 -5.70 -13.18 11.26
N VAL A 67 -5.69 -13.99 12.32
CA VAL A 67 -6.90 -14.28 13.13
C VAL A 67 -7.23 -13.18 14.13
N GLU A 68 -6.21 -12.42 14.55
CA GLU A 68 -6.35 -11.29 15.46
C GLU A 68 -6.67 -10.01 14.67
N ASP A 69 -7.33 -9.07 15.33
CA ASP A 69 -7.68 -7.76 14.77
C ASP A 69 -6.50 -6.77 14.89
N GLY A 70 -6.37 -5.88 13.90
CA GLY A 70 -5.46 -4.73 13.93
C GLY A 70 -6.02 -3.51 14.69
N GLU A 71 -5.46 -2.35 14.38
CA GLU A 71 -5.76 -1.06 15.03
C GLU A 71 -7.17 -0.53 14.74
N GLY A 72 -7.80 -0.98 13.66
CA GLY A 72 -9.17 -0.62 13.25
C GLY A 72 -9.29 0.71 12.48
N TYR A 73 -8.16 1.31 12.07
CA TYR A 73 -8.16 2.53 11.25
C TYR A 73 -6.92 2.62 10.37
N VAL A 74 -7.06 3.29 9.22
CA VAL A 74 -5.96 3.52 8.29
C VAL A 74 -4.99 4.58 8.83
N HIS A 75 -3.70 4.28 8.86
CA HIS A 75 -2.64 5.24 9.19
C HIS A 75 -1.39 5.05 8.31
N ILE A 76 -0.35 5.86 8.51
CA ILE A 76 0.93 5.67 7.82
C ILE A 76 1.60 4.43 8.39
N HIS A 77 2.01 3.51 7.54
CA HIS A 77 2.70 2.29 7.95
C HIS A 77 4.09 2.62 8.49
N GLY A 78 4.48 1.94 9.58
CA GLY A 78 5.72 2.17 10.29
C GLY A 78 7.00 1.69 9.59
N GLY A 79 6.90 1.06 8.41
CA GLY A 79 7.98 0.24 7.84
C GLY A 79 8.07 -1.16 8.44
N ILE A 80 9.12 -1.90 8.09
CA ILE A 80 9.47 -3.20 8.68
C ILE A 80 10.49 -2.98 9.79
N HIS A 81 10.21 -3.49 10.98
CA HIS A 81 11.01 -3.33 12.20
C HIS A 81 11.83 -4.57 12.54
N GLY A 82 11.55 -5.71 11.92
CA GLY A 82 12.27 -6.96 12.14
C GLY A 82 11.85 -7.65 13.44
N ILE A 83 10.57 -7.56 13.77
CA ILE A 83 9.99 -8.15 14.98
C ILE A 83 9.43 -9.56 14.74
N GLY A 84 9.24 -9.94 13.48
CA GLY A 84 8.78 -11.26 13.04
C GLY A 84 9.77 -11.98 12.13
N ASP A 85 9.28 -12.50 11.01
CA ASP A 85 10.06 -13.32 10.07
C ASP A 85 10.83 -12.47 9.03
N LEU A 86 10.54 -11.17 8.94
CA LEU A 86 11.18 -10.26 8.01
C LEU A 86 12.41 -9.59 8.63
N ASP A 87 13.49 -9.46 7.86
CA ASP A 87 14.65 -8.66 8.27
C ASP A 87 14.46 -7.19 7.86
N ALA A 88 14.47 -6.28 8.85
CA ALA A 88 14.34 -4.84 8.60
C ALA A 88 15.44 -4.30 7.66
N ALA A 89 16.67 -4.81 7.73
CA ALA A 89 17.74 -4.33 6.87
C ALA A 89 17.51 -4.66 5.38
N SER A 90 16.70 -5.69 5.11
CA SER A 90 16.39 -6.16 3.76
C SER A 90 15.05 -5.63 3.23
N TYR A 91 14.05 -5.46 4.10
CA TYR A 91 12.66 -5.21 3.69
C TYR A 91 12.09 -3.87 4.14
N ASP A 92 12.73 -3.14 5.06
CA ASP A 92 12.24 -1.83 5.46
C ASP A 92 12.35 -0.80 4.31
N TRP A 93 11.52 0.23 4.35
CA TRP A 93 11.52 1.30 3.36
C TRP A 93 11.37 2.68 3.99
N ARG A 94 11.70 3.71 3.20
CA ARG A 94 11.41 5.11 3.53
C ARG A 94 10.42 5.67 2.53
N ASN A 95 9.38 6.32 3.06
CA ASN A 95 8.38 6.98 2.22
C ASN A 95 9.02 8.13 1.40
N PRO A 96 8.49 8.41 0.19
CA PRO A 96 7.35 7.77 -0.48
C PRO A 96 7.70 6.43 -1.17
N ALA A 97 6.78 5.47 -1.13
CA ALA A 97 6.99 4.14 -1.72
C ALA A 97 6.43 4.00 -3.14
N ALA A 98 5.49 4.87 -3.56
CA ALA A 98 4.91 4.81 -4.89
C ALA A 98 4.92 6.18 -5.59
N LYS A 99 5.27 6.17 -6.88
CA LYS A 99 5.10 7.30 -7.82
C LYS A 99 4.02 6.94 -8.83
N ILE A 100 2.87 7.59 -8.73
CA ILE A 100 1.71 7.32 -9.59
C ILE A 100 1.59 8.44 -10.62
N THR A 101 1.66 8.09 -11.91
CA THR A 101 1.44 9.03 -13.02
C THR A 101 0.16 8.71 -13.74
N ILE A 102 -0.77 9.67 -13.74
CA ILE A 102 -2.05 9.56 -14.42
C ILE A 102 -1.98 10.36 -15.72
N LYS A 103 -2.27 9.72 -16.85
CA LYS A 103 -2.38 10.37 -18.16
C LYS A 103 -3.62 9.90 -18.90
N ARG A 104 -4.26 10.80 -19.64
CA ARG A 104 -5.34 10.42 -20.56
C ARG A 104 -4.74 9.70 -21.77
N VAL A 105 -5.25 8.52 -22.08
CA VAL A 105 -4.93 7.79 -23.31
C VAL A 105 -5.99 8.06 -24.37
N ARG A 106 -5.59 8.08 -25.65
CA ARG A 106 -6.51 8.08 -26.79
C ARG A 106 -6.64 6.63 -27.27
N ASN A 107 -7.87 6.19 -27.51
CA ASN A 107 -8.15 4.97 -28.26
C ASN A 107 -8.36 5.34 -29.73
#